data_AF-A0A6M0C2T3-F1
#
_entry.id   AF-A0A6M0C2T3-F1
#
_cell.length_a   1.000
_cell.length_b   1.000
_cell.length_c   1.000
_cell.angle_alpha   90.00
_cell.angle_beta   90.00
_cell.angle_gamma   90.00
#
_symmetry.space_group_name_H-M   'P 1'
#
loop_
_entity.id
_entity.type
_entity.pdbx_description
1 polymer ?
#
loop_
_entity_poly.entity_id
_entity_poly.type
_entity_poly.pdbx_seq_one_letter_code
_entity_poly.pdbx_strand_id
1 'polypeptide(L)'
;MKFISPKVDYAFKKIFGSDQSQEILVSFLNGIIYEEKSTIKSLTIADPYHSDRPEDLKNTKVRASTVLNDDSTLVIDLGVSLGKDARKEAIYSMTQTYLSQAPSEDYFWLLHPVTALRISDVLLFDRAEEVVNSFAFAEAEKGFLDRKFPLEMFVVELPRFNKSLAELNTLQDKWIYFLKEASNLEEIPEVLAEVTEIERAFNLANEANMTAAELEELRGRSMMFYDESGRQIPGAIEAVVNC
;
A
#
# COMPACT_ATOMS: atom_id res chain seq x y z
N MET A 1 -20.47 -6.03 12.65
CA MET A 1 -19.18 -6.65 12.29
C MET A 1 -18.07 -5.74 12.78
N LYS A 2 -16.84 -6.25 12.96
CA LYS A 2 -15.71 -5.39 13.33
C LYS A 2 -14.58 -5.65 12.35
N PHE A 3 -14.21 -4.62 11.60
CA PHE A 3 -13.14 -4.71 10.62
C PHE A 3 -11.84 -4.18 11.20
N ILE A 4 -10.75 -4.84 10.85
CA ILE A 4 -9.41 -4.43 11.22
C ILE A 4 -8.93 -3.36 10.25
N SER A 5 -8.13 -2.41 10.74
CA SER A 5 -7.60 -1.34 9.89
C SER A 5 -6.69 -1.95 8.82
N PRO A 6 -6.96 -1.74 7.51
CA PRO A 6 -6.10 -2.22 6.43
C PRO A 6 -4.68 -1.65 6.50
N LYS A 7 -4.46 -0.58 7.27
CA LYS A 7 -3.15 0.06 7.44
C LYS A 7 -2.19 -0.74 8.33
N VAL A 8 -2.71 -1.65 9.15
CA VAL A 8 -1.90 -2.49 10.05
C VAL A 8 -1.24 -3.62 9.27
N ASP A 9 0.05 -3.86 9.49
CA ASP A 9 0.89 -4.83 8.78
C ASP A 9 0.20 -6.18 8.49
N TYR A 10 -0.31 -6.82 9.53
CA TYR A 10 -1.00 -8.11 9.40
C TYR A 10 -2.25 -8.02 8.52
N ALA A 11 -3.08 -7.01 8.75
CA ALA A 11 -4.30 -6.76 7.97
C ALA A 11 -3.97 -6.57 6.49
N PHE A 12 -2.98 -5.71 6.23
CA PHE A 12 -2.55 -5.37 4.89
C PHE A 12 -2.04 -6.58 4.12
N LYS A 13 -1.16 -7.38 4.74
CA LYS A 13 -0.66 -8.62 4.15
C LYS A 13 -1.76 -9.66 3.95
N LYS A 14 -2.72 -9.75 4.87
CA LYS A 14 -3.88 -10.64 4.70
C LYS A 14 -4.78 -10.21 3.54
N ILE A 15 -5.04 -8.91 3.39
CA ILE A 15 -5.94 -8.36 2.38
C ILE A 15 -5.29 -8.36 0.99
N PHE A 16 -4.03 -7.94 0.88
CA PHE A 16 -3.35 -7.72 -0.41
C PHE A 16 -2.25 -8.73 -0.73
N GLY A 17 -1.75 -9.47 0.26
CA GLY A 17 -0.58 -10.34 0.14
C GLY A 17 -0.87 -11.83 0.24
N SER A 18 -2.12 -12.26 0.40
CA SER A 18 -2.48 -13.68 0.47
C SER A 18 -2.71 -14.27 -0.92
N ASP A 19 -2.67 -15.60 -1.05
CA ASP A 19 -2.96 -16.28 -2.32
C ASP A 19 -4.36 -15.97 -2.88
N GLN A 20 -5.31 -15.65 -1.99
CA GLN A 20 -6.69 -15.28 -2.35
C GLN A 20 -6.83 -13.80 -2.71
N SER A 21 -5.76 -13.02 -2.59
CA SER A 21 -5.75 -11.56 -2.77
C SER A 21 -5.44 -11.13 -4.20
N GLN A 22 -5.21 -12.04 -5.14
CA GLN A 22 -4.80 -11.67 -6.51
C GLN A 22 -5.82 -10.75 -7.19
N GLU A 23 -7.09 -11.13 -7.24
CA GLU A 23 -8.15 -10.30 -7.85
C GLU A 23 -8.36 -8.99 -7.09
N ILE A 24 -8.24 -9.03 -5.76
CA ILE A 24 -8.30 -7.84 -4.88
C ILE A 24 -7.20 -6.85 -5.26
N LEU A 25 -5.96 -7.34 -5.36
CA LEU A 25 -4.81 -6.51 -5.67
C LEU A 25 -4.87 -5.97 -7.11
N VAL A 26 -5.34 -6.77 -8.08
CA VAL A 26 -5.57 -6.30 -9.46
C VAL A 26 -6.60 -5.17 -9.50
N SER A 27 -7.75 -5.34 -8.85
CA SER A 27 -8.79 -4.30 -8.77
C SER A 27 -8.28 -3.04 -8.09
N PHE A 28 -7.56 -3.20 -6.98
CA PHE A 28 -6.93 -2.09 -6.25
C PHE A 28 -5.94 -1.32 -7.12
N LEU A 29 -5.00 -2.00 -7.77
CA LEU A 29 -3.99 -1.35 -8.60
C LEU A 29 -4.60 -0.68 -9.85
N ASN A 30 -5.58 -1.31 -10.50
CA ASN A 30 -6.30 -0.69 -11.61
C ASN A 30 -7.03 0.59 -11.16
N GLY A 31 -7.65 0.59 -9.97
CA GLY A 31 -8.30 1.77 -9.40
C GLY A 31 -7.33 2.88 -9.00
N ILE A 32 -6.20 2.55 -8.38
CA ILE A 32 -5.26 3.56 -7.86
C ILE A 32 -4.30 4.08 -8.93
N ILE A 33 -3.69 3.19 -9.71
CA ILE A 33 -2.55 3.50 -10.60
C ILE A 33 -3.00 3.74 -12.04
N TYR A 34 -4.03 3.01 -12.50
CA TYR A 34 -4.39 2.98 -13.92
C TYR A 34 -5.72 3.68 -14.24
N GLU A 35 -6.18 4.60 -13.37
CA GLU A 35 -7.38 5.40 -13.61
C GLU A 35 -8.59 4.52 -13.98
N GLU A 36 -8.79 3.42 -13.26
CA GLU A 36 -9.88 2.44 -13.44
C GLU A 36 -9.82 1.64 -14.76
N LYS A 37 -8.77 1.83 -15.55
CA LYS A 37 -8.55 1.02 -16.75
C LYS A 37 -8.09 -0.38 -16.32
N SER A 38 -8.71 -1.39 -16.91
CA SER A 38 -8.27 -2.77 -16.77
C SER A 38 -6.96 -2.96 -17.52
N THR A 39 -5.82 -2.72 -16.85
CA THR A 39 -4.48 -2.71 -17.45
C THR A 39 -3.67 -3.97 -17.12
N ILE A 40 -3.87 -4.51 -15.92
CA ILE A 40 -3.16 -5.71 -15.45
C ILE A 40 -3.85 -6.95 -16.02
N LYS A 41 -3.10 -7.76 -16.77
CA LYS A 41 -3.53 -9.03 -17.36
C LYS A 41 -3.43 -10.18 -16.36
N SER A 42 -2.33 -10.24 -15.61
CA SER A 42 -2.14 -11.20 -14.52
C SER A 42 -1.16 -10.67 -13.48
N LEU A 43 -1.25 -11.23 -12.26
CA LEU A 43 -0.44 -10.83 -11.13
C LEU A 43 -0.08 -12.07 -10.29
N THR A 44 1.18 -12.16 -9.88
CA THR A 44 1.68 -13.16 -8.92
C THR A 44 2.23 -12.44 -7.70
N ILE A 45 1.62 -12.69 -6.54
CA ILE A 45 2.06 -12.15 -5.26
C ILE A 45 3.28 -12.94 -4.77
N ALA A 46 4.33 -12.25 -4.36
CA ALA A 46 5.46 -12.87 -3.67
C ALA A 46 5.06 -13.18 -2.23
N ASP A 47 5.44 -14.35 -1.72
CA ASP A 47 5.10 -14.75 -0.36
C ASP A 47 5.59 -13.69 0.66
N PRO A 48 4.68 -13.02 1.38
CA PRO A 48 5.06 -11.95 2.31
C PRO A 48 5.65 -12.48 3.64
N TYR A 49 5.59 -13.80 3.89
CA TYR A 49 6.05 -14.46 5.11
C TYR A 49 7.35 -15.27 4.89
N HIS A 50 7.67 -15.63 3.66
CA HIS A 50 8.97 -16.21 3.29
C HIS A 50 9.99 -15.12 2.94
N SER A 51 10.44 -14.36 3.96
CA SER A 51 11.62 -13.48 3.84
C SER A 51 12.77 -13.96 4.71
N ASP A 52 13.95 -14.11 4.11
CA ASP A 52 15.22 -14.37 4.80
C ASP A 52 15.71 -13.13 5.59
N ARG A 53 15.01 -11.99 5.49
CA ARG A 53 15.36 -10.73 6.15
C ARG A 53 14.33 -10.41 7.24
N PRO A 54 14.71 -10.44 8.54
CA PRO A 54 13.81 -10.13 9.66
C PRO A 54 13.14 -8.75 9.60
N GLU A 55 13.71 -7.79 8.86
CA GLU A 55 13.17 -6.45 8.67
C GLU A 55 11.95 -6.41 7.74
N ASP A 56 11.89 -7.30 6.74
CA ASP A 56 10.73 -7.41 5.85
C ASP A 56 9.51 -7.98 6.58
N LEU A 57 9.76 -8.82 7.59
CA LEU A 57 8.72 -9.33 8.48
C LEU A 57 8.12 -8.22 9.37
N LYS A 58 8.83 -7.11 9.59
CA LYS A 58 8.36 -5.99 10.43
C LYS A 58 7.59 -4.92 9.67
N ASN A 59 7.75 -4.86 8.35
CA ASN A 59 7.20 -3.80 7.52
C ASN A 59 5.93 -4.23 6.78
N THR A 60 4.96 -3.31 6.72
CA THR A 60 3.70 -3.44 5.97
C THR A 60 3.96 -3.37 4.48
N LYS A 61 4.39 -4.48 3.89
CA LYS A 61 4.78 -4.57 2.47
C LYS A 61 4.26 -5.83 1.80
N VAL A 62 3.91 -5.68 0.52
CA VAL A 62 3.52 -6.74 -0.41
C VAL A 62 4.27 -6.47 -1.71
N ARG A 63 4.92 -7.50 -2.27
CA ARG A 63 5.53 -7.43 -3.59
C ARG A 63 4.76 -8.32 -4.56
N ALA A 64 4.62 -7.88 -5.80
CA ALA A 64 3.98 -8.69 -6.82
C ALA A 64 4.67 -8.52 -8.18
N SER A 65 4.78 -9.61 -8.95
CA SER A 65 5.14 -9.55 -10.36
C SER A 65 3.86 -9.45 -11.18
N THR A 66 3.81 -8.53 -12.13
CA THR A 66 2.61 -8.25 -12.93
C THR A 66 2.93 -8.33 -14.41
N VAL A 67 1.99 -8.87 -15.18
CA VAL A 67 1.99 -8.82 -16.63
C VAL A 67 0.87 -7.88 -17.05
N LEU A 68 1.19 -6.88 -17.86
CA LEU A 68 0.23 -5.92 -18.39
C LEU A 68 -0.41 -6.44 -19.68
N ASN A 69 -1.45 -5.76 -20.16
CA ASN A 69 -2.14 -6.13 -21.40
C ASN A 69 -1.28 -6.04 -22.67
N ASP A 70 -0.19 -5.28 -22.64
CA ASP A 70 0.80 -5.20 -23.73
C ASP A 70 1.92 -6.25 -23.60
N ASP A 71 1.74 -7.23 -22.71
CA ASP A 71 2.68 -8.29 -22.37
C ASP A 71 4.00 -7.80 -21.72
N SER A 72 4.09 -6.52 -21.36
CA SER A 72 5.20 -6.03 -20.53
C SER A 72 5.07 -6.51 -19.08
N THR A 73 6.21 -6.71 -18.42
CA THR A 73 6.29 -7.12 -17.02
C THR A 73 6.85 -6.00 -16.17
N LEU A 74 6.23 -5.76 -15.02
CA LEU A 74 6.77 -4.90 -13.97
C LEU A 74 6.52 -5.48 -12.58
N VAL A 75 7.31 -5.04 -11.62
CA VAL A 75 7.21 -5.42 -10.22
C VAL A 75 6.52 -4.30 -9.43
N ILE A 76 5.49 -4.66 -8.67
CA ILE A 76 4.83 -3.78 -7.73
C ILE A 76 5.49 -3.94 -6.37
N ASP A 77 5.93 -2.82 -5.78
CA ASP A 77 6.31 -2.73 -4.37
C ASP A 77 5.22 -1.93 -3.65
N LEU A 78 4.28 -2.61 -3.00
CA LEU A 78 3.15 -2.00 -2.31
C LEU A 78 3.41 -1.97 -0.80
N GLY A 79 3.16 -0.83 -0.13
CA GLY A 79 3.26 -0.79 1.32
C GLY A 79 2.65 0.45 1.97
N VAL A 80 2.61 0.42 3.30
CA VAL A 80 2.19 1.56 4.12
C VAL A 80 3.42 2.31 4.63
N SER A 81 3.42 3.62 4.44
CA SER A 81 4.50 4.53 4.81
C SER A 81 4.11 5.35 6.03
N LEU A 82 4.90 5.22 7.10
CA LEU A 82 4.67 5.89 8.37
C LEU A 82 5.79 6.89 8.67
N GLY A 83 5.40 8.13 8.99
CA GLY A 83 6.27 9.08 9.66
C GLY A 83 7.30 9.88 8.88
N LYS A 84 8.17 10.55 9.65
CA LYS A 84 9.06 11.61 9.15
C LYS A 84 10.09 11.14 8.12
N ASP A 85 10.48 9.88 8.17
CA ASP A 85 11.47 9.28 7.26
C ASP A 85 10.80 8.45 6.15
N ALA A 86 9.46 8.40 6.09
CA ALA A 86 8.70 7.64 5.12
C ALA A 86 9.13 7.86 3.66
N ARG A 87 9.50 9.09 3.29
CA ARG A 87 10.04 9.39 1.95
C ARG A 87 11.33 8.63 1.67
N LYS A 88 12.26 8.60 2.64
CA LYS A 88 13.54 7.88 2.51
C LYS A 88 13.31 6.37 2.51
N GLU A 89 12.43 5.88 3.36
CA GLU A 89 12.07 4.46 3.43
C GLU A 89 11.39 3.97 2.15
N ALA A 90 10.51 4.79 1.56
CA ALA A 90 9.84 4.46 0.31
C ALA A 90 10.85 4.30 -0.83
N ILE A 91 11.82 5.22 -0.94
CA ILE A 91 12.91 5.16 -1.91
C ILE A 91 13.83 3.96 -1.64
N TYR A 92 14.24 3.76 -0.39
CA TYR A 92 15.07 2.63 0.01
C TYR A 92 14.41 1.29 -0.37
N SER A 93 13.13 1.11 -0.02
CA SER A 93 12.37 -0.09 -0.36
C SER A 93 12.23 -0.31 -1.87
N MET A 94 11.92 0.76 -2.62
CA MET A 94 11.75 0.68 -4.06
C MET A 94 13.05 0.27 -4.75
N THR A 95 14.17 0.90 -4.37
CA THR A 95 15.51 0.58 -4.93
C THR A 95 15.98 -0.82 -4.53
N GLN A 96 15.71 -1.24 -3.29
CA GLN A 96 15.99 -2.59 -2.83
C GLN A 96 15.18 -3.63 -3.62
N THR A 97 13.88 -3.37 -3.85
CA THR A 97 13.02 -4.24 -4.66
C THR A 97 13.57 -4.35 -6.08
N TYR A 98 13.96 -3.22 -6.70
CA TYR A 98 14.55 -3.22 -8.03
C TYR A 98 15.81 -4.09 -8.10
N LEU A 99 16.79 -3.86 -7.22
CA LEU A 99 18.07 -4.57 -7.23
C LEU A 99 17.94 -6.06 -6.87
N SER A 100 16.99 -6.42 -6.00
CA SER A 100 16.79 -7.80 -5.54
C SER A 100 16.34 -8.78 -6.62
N GLN A 101 15.88 -8.30 -7.77
CA GLN A 101 15.50 -9.13 -8.91
C GLN A 101 16.72 -9.81 -9.57
N ALA A 102 17.92 -9.23 -9.44
CA ALA A 102 19.14 -9.79 -9.98
C ALA A 102 19.99 -10.42 -8.86
N PRO A 103 20.52 -11.65 -9.05
CA PRO A 103 21.41 -12.27 -8.06
C PRO A 103 22.77 -11.57 -7.97
N SER A 104 23.22 -10.92 -9.05
CA SER A 104 24.43 -10.09 -9.09
C SER A 104 24.35 -9.06 -10.22
N GLU A 105 25.32 -8.13 -10.27
CA GLU A 105 25.42 -7.07 -11.28
C GLU A 105 25.52 -7.61 -12.72
N ASP A 106 26.12 -8.79 -12.86
CA ASP A 106 26.20 -9.52 -14.12
C ASP A 106 24.83 -9.93 -14.65
N TYR A 107 23.71 -9.71 -13.96
CA TYR A 107 22.37 -10.11 -14.41
C TYR A 107 21.40 -8.93 -14.51
N PHE A 108 21.89 -7.69 -14.61
CA PHE A 108 21.03 -6.49 -14.65
C PHE A 108 20.06 -6.44 -15.85
N TRP A 109 20.29 -7.21 -16.92
CA TRP A 109 19.32 -7.32 -18.02
C TRP A 109 18.03 -8.06 -17.64
N LEU A 110 17.99 -8.75 -16.48
CA LEU A 110 16.79 -9.39 -15.96
C LEU A 110 15.88 -8.43 -15.17
N LEU A 111 16.33 -7.21 -14.91
CA LEU A 111 15.60 -6.26 -14.08
C LEU A 111 14.36 -5.75 -14.82
N HIS A 112 13.19 -6.04 -14.26
CA HIS A 112 11.95 -5.41 -14.69
C HIS A 112 11.77 -4.05 -13.98
N PRO A 113 11.06 -3.09 -14.62
CA PRO A 113 10.65 -1.86 -13.96
C PRO A 113 9.91 -2.12 -12.65
N VAL A 114 10.07 -1.21 -11.69
CA VAL A 114 9.38 -1.24 -10.40
C VAL A 114 8.48 -0.03 -10.28
N THR A 115 7.21 -0.29 -9.96
CA THR A 115 6.27 0.73 -9.54
C THR A 115 6.03 0.56 -8.04
N ALA A 116 6.49 1.52 -7.25
CA ALA A 116 6.21 1.57 -5.83
C ALA A 116 4.85 2.24 -5.58
N LEU A 117 4.01 1.65 -4.73
CA LEU A 117 2.79 2.29 -4.23
C LEU A 117 2.89 2.43 -2.71
N ARG A 118 2.74 3.65 -2.20
CA ARG A 118 2.80 3.97 -0.78
C ARG A 118 1.49 4.55 -0.30
N ILE A 119 0.93 3.95 0.74
CA ILE A 119 -0.25 4.48 1.44
C ILE A 119 0.26 5.18 2.69
N SER A 120 -0.11 6.44 2.90
CA SER A 120 0.32 7.21 4.06
C SER A 120 -0.84 7.87 4.78
N ASP A 121 -0.78 7.82 6.11
CA ASP A 121 -1.73 8.47 7.03
C ASP A 121 -1.24 9.87 7.47
N VAL A 122 -0.14 10.34 6.87
CA VAL A 122 0.44 11.67 7.07
C VAL A 122 0.73 12.32 5.72
N LEU A 123 0.85 13.64 5.69
CA LEU A 123 1.30 14.35 4.50
C LEU A 123 2.83 14.23 4.36
N LEU A 124 3.25 13.54 3.32
CA LEU A 124 4.64 13.38 2.90
C LEU A 124 5.05 14.47 1.91
N PHE A 125 4.15 14.99 1.08
CA PHE A 125 4.50 15.95 0.03
C PHE A 125 3.67 17.22 0.12
N ASP A 126 4.25 18.29 0.69
CA ASP A 126 3.54 19.56 0.96
C ASP A 126 2.98 20.24 -0.31
N ARG A 127 3.62 20.02 -1.46
CA ARG A 127 3.22 20.61 -2.75
C ARG A 127 2.28 19.75 -3.59
N ALA A 128 2.03 18.51 -3.16
CA ALA A 128 1.01 17.69 -3.80
C ALA A 128 -0.37 18.21 -3.39
N GLU A 129 -1.33 18.21 -4.30
CA GLU A 129 -2.71 18.64 -4.03
C GLU A 129 -3.68 17.46 -4.06
N GLU A 130 -3.45 16.53 -4.98
CA GLU A 130 -4.29 15.35 -5.17
C GLU A 130 -4.11 14.32 -4.06
N VAL A 131 -5.10 13.44 -3.89
CA VAL A 131 -5.02 12.33 -2.93
C VAL A 131 -4.01 11.28 -3.39
N VAL A 132 -3.95 11.01 -4.69
CA VAL A 132 -3.01 10.08 -5.33
C VAL A 132 -2.08 10.89 -6.22
N ASN A 133 -0.77 10.80 -5.98
CA ASN A 133 0.24 11.48 -6.79
C ASN A 133 1.25 10.46 -7.31
N SER A 134 1.73 10.66 -8.54
CA SER A 134 2.85 9.91 -9.11
C SER A 134 4.12 10.76 -9.15
N PHE A 135 5.25 10.09 -8.93
CA PHE A 135 6.58 10.67 -8.92
C PHE A 135 7.49 9.82 -9.80
N ALA A 136 8.11 10.48 -10.78
CA ALA A 136 9.01 9.87 -11.74
C ALA A 136 10.23 10.78 -11.97
N PHE A 137 11.26 10.24 -12.62
CA PHE A 137 12.44 11.00 -12.99
C PHE A 137 12.14 11.97 -14.13
N ALA A 138 12.49 13.24 -13.92
CA ALA A 138 12.43 14.30 -14.92
C ALA A 138 13.84 14.82 -15.21
N GLU A 139 14.07 15.25 -16.44
CA GLU A 139 15.26 16.02 -16.77
C GLU A 139 15.21 17.37 -16.04
N ALA A 140 16.29 17.72 -15.35
CA ALA A 140 16.29 18.77 -14.33
C ALA A 140 16.06 20.18 -14.89
N GLU A 141 16.50 20.47 -16.12
CA GLU A 141 16.41 21.81 -16.69
C GLU A 141 15.11 22.05 -17.47
N LYS A 142 14.69 21.08 -18.28
CA LYS A 142 13.54 21.18 -19.20
C LYS A 142 12.28 20.51 -18.66
N GLY A 143 12.39 19.72 -17.59
CA GLY A 143 11.25 19.15 -16.88
C GLY A 143 10.50 18.05 -17.63
N PHE A 144 11.05 17.48 -18.70
CA PHE A 144 10.41 16.35 -19.37
C PHE A 144 10.70 15.04 -18.65
N LEU A 145 9.72 14.14 -18.62
CA LEU A 145 9.86 12.80 -18.05
C LEU A 145 10.62 11.89 -19.01
N ASP A 146 11.61 11.17 -18.51
CA ASP A 146 12.23 10.07 -19.25
C ASP A 146 11.59 8.74 -18.83
N ARG A 147 10.66 8.27 -19.66
CA ARG A 147 9.90 7.02 -19.45
C ARG A 147 10.75 5.77 -19.56
N LYS A 148 12.05 5.88 -19.86
CA LYS A 148 12.99 4.74 -19.83
C LYS A 148 13.54 4.48 -18.42
N PHE A 149 13.37 5.40 -17.48
CA PHE A 149 13.75 5.12 -16.10
C PHE A 149 12.83 4.02 -15.53
N PRO A 150 13.41 2.99 -14.89
CA PRO A 150 12.66 1.81 -14.49
C PRO A 150 11.93 1.99 -13.16
N LEU A 151 11.90 3.19 -12.58
CA LEU A 151 11.36 3.44 -11.24
C LEU A 151 10.31 4.54 -11.29
N GLU A 152 9.12 4.21 -10.79
CA GLU A 152 8.01 5.14 -10.60
C GLU A 152 7.41 4.92 -9.21
N MET A 153 6.97 5.99 -8.54
CA MET A 153 6.36 5.93 -7.22
C MET A 153 5.00 6.62 -7.20
N PHE A 154 3.98 5.89 -6.79
CA PHE A 154 2.67 6.41 -6.44
C PHE A 154 2.54 6.56 -4.93
N VAL A 155 1.93 7.64 -4.50
CA VAL A 155 1.69 7.93 -3.08
C VAL A 155 0.22 8.32 -2.90
N VAL A 156 -0.46 7.59 -2.02
CA VAL A 156 -1.83 7.84 -1.57
C VAL A 156 -1.75 8.48 -0.19
N GLU A 157 -2.07 9.77 -0.10
CA GLU A 157 -2.06 10.53 1.15
C GLU A 157 -3.49 10.62 1.72
N LEU A 158 -3.85 9.66 2.59
CA LEU A 158 -5.19 9.52 3.15
C LEU A 158 -5.74 10.78 3.87
N PRO A 159 -4.91 11.64 4.50
CA PRO A 159 -5.41 12.89 5.07
C PRO A 159 -6.04 13.85 4.05
N ARG A 160 -5.70 13.72 2.75
CA ARG A 160 -6.29 14.54 1.68
C ARG A 160 -7.67 14.04 1.24
N PHE A 161 -8.00 12.79 1.54
CA PHE A 161 -9.26 12.19 1.12
C PHE A 161 -10.39 12.58 2.09
N ASN A 162 -11.35 13.37 1.63
CA ASN A 162 -12.44 13.90 2.48
C ASN A 162 -13.85 13.57 1.96
N LYS A 163 -13.96 12.64 1.00
CA LYS A 163 -15.24 12.24 0.41
C LYS A 163 -16.04 11.37 1.39
N SER A 164 -17.34 11.65 1.47
CA SER A 164 -18.32 10.81 2.15
C SER A 164 -18.76 9.63 1.28
N LEU A 165 -19.50 8.68 1.85
CA LEU A 165 -20.04 7.51 1.13
C LEU A 165 -20.85 7.89 -0.13
N ALA A 166 -21.62 8.98 -0.05
CA ALA A 166 -22.44 9.46 -1.18
C ALA A 166 -21.61 10.06 -2.33
N GLU A 167 -20.34 10.38 -2.08
CA GLU A 167 -19.42 11.00 -3.04
C GLU A 167 -18.45 10.00 -3.66
N LEU A 168 -18.59 8.70 -3.35
CA LEU A 168 -17.74 7.64 -3.88
C LEU A 168 -18.19 7.25 -5.30
N ASN A 169 -17.65 7.95 -6.29
CA ASN A 169 -18.08 7.81 -7.67
C ASN A 169 -17.16 6.89 -8.49
N THR A 170 -15.91 6.73 -8.07
CA THR A 170 -14.87 6.00 -8.80
C THR A 170 -14.41 4.76 -8.04
N LEU A 171 -13.85 3.78 -8.74
CA LEU A 171 -13.17 2.65 -8.09
C LEU A 171 -12.02 3.15 -7.19
N GLN A 172 -11.33 4.22 -7.59
CA GLN A 172 -10.31 4.87 -6.77
C GLN A 172 -10.88 5.38 -5.44
N ASP A 173 -12.00 6.10 -5.48
CA ASP A 173 -12.66 6.63 -4.28
C ASP A 173 -13.05 5.50 -3.31
N LYS A 174 -13.63 4.43 -3.85
CA LYS A 174 -14.07 3.28 -3.06
C LYS A 174 -12.89 2.57 -2.39
N TRP A 175 -11.78 2.36 -3.09
CA TRP A 175 -10.57 1.76 -2.50
C TRP A 175 -9.90 2.65 -1.46
N ILE A 176 -9.81 3.96 -1.70
CA ILE A 176 -9.21 4.90 -0.72
C ILE A 176 -10.10 5.00 0.52
N TYR A 177 -11.43 5.04 0.34
CA TYR A 177 -12.38 5.01 1.46
C TYR A 177 -12.22 3.72 2.28
N PHE A 178 -12.12 2.55 1.63
CA PHE A 178 -11.84 1.29 2.31
C PHE A 178 -10.56 1.37 3.16
N LEU A 179 -9.44 1.83 2.58
CA LEU A 179 -8.17 1.96 3.31
C LEU A 179 -8.25 2.89 4.52
N LYS A 180 -9.01 3.98 4.39
CA LYS A 180 -9.12 5.02 5.42
C LYS A 180 -10.12 4.67 6.53
N GLU A 181 -11.29 4.15 6.16
CA GLU A 181 -12.47 4.10 7.04
C GLU A 181 -12.90 2.69 7.42
N ALA A 182 -12.34 1.62 6.85
CA ALA A 182 -12.83 0.26 7.10
C ALA A 182 -12.97 -0.09 8.60
N SER A 183 -11.99 0.28 9.43
CA SER A 183 -12.03 0.02 10.88
C SER A 183 -13.07 0.81 11.67
N ASN A 184 -13.66 1.85 11.06
CA ASN A 184 -14.69 2.69 11.65
C ASN A 184 -16.11 2.22 11.27
N LEU A 185 -16.22 1.23 10.39
CA LEU A 185 -17.49 0.71 9.90
C LEU A 185 -17.94 -0.52 10.70
N GLU A 186 -19.24 -0.64 10.93
CA GLU A 186 -19.85 -1.80 11.57
C GLU A 186 -20.43 -2.81 10.56
N GLU A 187 -20.63 -2.39 9.31
CA GLU A 187 -21.13 -3.17 8.19
C GLU A 187 -20.51 -2.69 6.87
N ILE A 188 -20.64 -3.47 5.80
CA ILE A 188 -20.15 -3.09 4.48
C ILE A 188 -21.20 -2.18 3.82
N PRO A 189 -20.88 -0.90 3.54
CA PRO A 189 -21.81 0.00 2.84
C PRO A 189 -22.15 -0.54 1.44
N GLU A 190 -23.42 -0.42 1.03
CA GLU A 190 -23.90 -0.93 -0.27
C GLU A 190 -23.04 -0.45 -1.45
N VAL A 191 -22.68 0.83 -1.47
CA VAL A 191 -21.83 1.44 -2.52
C VAL A 191 -20.45 0.77 -2.65
N LEU A 192 -19.90 0.26 -1.55
CA LEU A 192 -18.63 -0.49 -1.54
C LEU A 192 -18.85 -1.96 -1.93
N ALA A 193 -19.96 -2.55 -1.48
CA ALA A 193 -20.33 -3.93 -1.80
C ALA A 193 -20.63 -4.15 -3.30
N GLU A 194 -20.98 -3.10 -4.04
CA GLU A 194 -21.09 -3.15 -5.51
C GLU A 194 -19.81 -3.63 -6.22
N VAL A 195 -18.64 -3.44 -5.60
CA VAL A 195 -17.36 -3.93 -6.11
C VAL A 195 -17.01 -5.21 -5.36
N THR A 196 -17.14 -6.35 -6.04
CA THR A 196 -16.93 -7.69 -5.45
C THR A 196 -15.56 -7.82 -4.77
N GLU A 197 -14.51 -7.22 -5.33
CA GLU A 197 -13.18 -7.27 -4.74
C GLU A 197 -13.07 -6.47 -3.45
N ILE A 198 -13.78 -5.35 -3.32
CA ILE A 198 -13.84 -4.56 -2.07
C ILE A 198 -14.63 -5.32 -1.01
N GLU A 199 -15.76 -5.94 -1.38
CA GLU A 199 -16.52 -6.81 -0.46
C GLU A 199 -15.65 -7.97 0.07
N ARG A 200 -14.89 -8.63 -0.81
CA ARG A 200 -13.93 -9.67 -0.40
C ARG A 200 -12.84 -9.12 0.51
N ALA A 201 -12.31 -7.93 0.23
CA ALA A 201 -11.34 -7.28 1.11
C ALA A 201 -11.90 -7.00 2.51
N PHE A 202 -13.16 -6.54 2.62
CA PHE A 202 -13.84 -6.41 3.91
C PHE A 202 -14.00 -7.75 4.63
N ASN A 203 -14.34 -8.82 3.91
CA ASN A 203 -14.48 -10.15 4.49
C ASN A 203 -13.14 -10.68 5.04
N LEU A 204 -12.02 -10.41 4.35
CA LEU A 204 -10.68 -10.71 4.87
C LEU A 204 -10.29 -9.85 6.08
N ALA A 205 -10.79 -8.61 6.13
CA ALA A 205 -10.57 -7.69 7.24
C ALA A 205 -11.50 -7.92 8.45
N ASN A 206 -12.52 -8.77 8.33
CA ASN A 206 -13.47 -8.99 9.41
C ASN A 206 -12.86 -9.86 10.53
N GLU A 207 -12.79 -9.33 11.75
CA GLU A 207 -12.25 -10.04 12.92
C GLU A 207 -12.96 -11.38 13.17
N ALA A 208 -14.25 -11.49 12.85
CA ALA A 208 -15.03 -12.71 13.03
C ALA A 208 -14.54 -13.88 12.17
N ASN A 209 -13.80 -13.60 11.09
CA ASN A 209 -13.23 -14.59 10.19
C ASN A 209 -11.78 -14.98 10.59
N MET A 210 -11.32 -14.57 11.77
CA MET A 210 -9.95 -14.80 12.23
C MET A 210 -9.89 -15.84 13.35
N THR A 211 -8.83 -16.64 13.34
CA THR A 211 -8.51 -17.55 14.43
C THR A 211 -7.94 -16.80 15.63
N ALA A 212 -7.94 -17.44 16.80
CA ALA A 212 -7.35 -16.85 18.01
C ALA A 212 -5.87 -16.48 17.86
N ALA A 213 -5.10 -17.27 17.11
CA ALA A 213 -3.68 -16.99 16.85
C ALA A 213 -3.51 -15.75 15.96
N GLU A 214 -4.33 -15.61 14.93
CA GLU A 214 -4.32 -14.45 14.02
C GLU A 214 -4.71 -13.16 14.76
N LEU A 215 -5.71 -13.23 15.65
CA LEU A 215 -6.10 -12.08 16.47
C LEU A 215 -5.01 -11.64 17.44
N GLU A 216 -4.24 -12.59 17.99
CA GLU A 216 -3.13 -12.26 18.88
C GLU A 216 -1.96 -11.62 18.11
N GLU A 217 -1.62 -12.16 16.94
CA GLU A 217 -0.65 -11.51 16.05
C GLU A 217 -1.09 -10.11 15.66
N LEU A 218 -2.35 -9.93 15.26
CA LEU A 218 -2.92 -8.63 14.93
C LEU A 218 -2.79 -7.63 16.08
N ARG A 219 -3.08 -8.04 17.33
CA ARG A 219 -2.94 -7.17 18.51
C ARG A 219 -1.49 -6.71 18.68
N GLY A 220 -0.54 -7.64 18.58
CA GLY A 220 0.89 -7.33 18.62
C GLY A 220 1.30 -6.31 17.55
N ARG A 221 0.85 -6.53 16.31
CA ARG A 221 1.14 -5.66 15.15
C ARG A 221 0.48 -4.29 15.26
N SER A 222 -0.74 -4.24 15.79
CA SER A 222 -1.48 -3.00 16.00
C SER A 222 -0.77 -2.10 17.01
N MET A 223 -0.31 -2.67 18.14
CA MET A 223 0.45 -1.90 19.14
C MET A 223 1.70 -1.25 18.53
N MET A 224 2.47 -2.01 17.74
CA MET A 224 3.65 -1.45 17.04
C MET A 224 3.27 -0.33 16.06
N PHE A 225 2.22 -0.53 15.27
CA PHE A 225 1.73 0.48 14.32
C PHE A 225 1.35 1.80 15.03
N TYR A 226 0.62 1.72 16.14
CA TYR A 226 0.21 2.91 16.90
C TYR A 226 1.37 3.56 17.66
N ASP A 227 2.35 2.79 18.14
CA ASP A 227 3.56 3.35 18.75
C ASP A 227 4.39 4.12 17.72
N GLU A 228 4.58 3.58 16.53
CA GLU A 228 5.28 4.25 15.43
C GLU A 228 4.55 5.51 14.98
N SER A 229 3.22 5.44 14.85
CA SER A 229 2.38 6.59 14.51
C SER A 229 2.34 7.65 15.64
N GLY A 230 2.26 7.21 16.90
CA GLY A 230 2.09 8.07 18.08
C GLY A 230 3.35 8.81 18.51
N ARG A 231 4.55 8.23 18.29
CA ARG A 231 5.85 8.92 18.45
C ARG A 231 6.00 10.17 17.56
N GLN A 232 5.03 10.43 16.68
CA GLN A 232 5.13 11.42 15.61
C GLN A 232 4.08 12.54 15.72
N ILE A 233 3.23 12.54 16.77
CA ILE A 233 2.44 13.73 17.15
C ILE A 233 3.38 14.70 17.88
N PRO A 234 3.64 15.92 17.38
CA PRO A 234 4.46 16.89 18.09
C PRO A 234 3.74 17.31 19.38
N GLY A 235 4.20 16.81 20.54
CA GLY A 235 3.66 17.18 21.85
C GLY A 235 3.70 16.11 22.95
N ALA A 236 3.90 14.83 22.63
CA ALA A 236 3.87 13.76 23.64
C ALA A 236 5.16 13.63 24.50
N ILE A 237 6.21 14.41 24.21
CA ILE A 237 7.52 14.29 24.89
C ILE A 237 7.65 15.23 26.12
N GLU A 238 6.74 16.19 26.35
CA GLU A 238 6.87 17.11 27.50
C GLU A 238 6.17 16.63 28.80
N ALA A 239 5.40 15.55 28.78
CA ALA A 239 4.66 15.10 29.97
C ALA A 239 5.35 14.00 30.81
N VAL A 240 6.50 13.47 30.40
CA VAL A 240 7.19 12.35 31.11
C VAL A 240 8.48 12.78 31.80
N VAL A 241 8.84 14.06 31.78
CA VAL A 241 10.03 14.58 32.49
C VAL A 241 9.68 15.40 33.74
N ASN A 242 8.40 15.59 34.08
CA ASN A 242 7.98 16.34 35.28
C ASN A 242 6.85 15.68 36.09
N CYS A 243 6.92 14.37 36.34
CA CYS A 243 6.22 13.70 37.44
C CYS A 243 7.14 12.65 38.08
#